data_AF-R7HPY4-F1
#
_entry.id   AF-R7HPY4-F1
#
_cell.length_a   1.000
_cell.length_b   1.000
_cell.length_c   1.000
_cell.angle_alpha   90.00
_cell.angle_beta   90.00
_cell.angle_gamma   90.00
#
_symmetry.space_group_name_H-M   'P 1'
#
loop_
_entity.id
_entity.type
_entity.pdbx_description
1 polymer ?
#
loop_
_entity_poly.entity_id
_entity_poly.type
_entity_poly.pdbx_seq_one_letter_code
_entity_poly.pdbx_strand_id
1 'polypeptide(L)'
;MKLTVKNLILICGLLAVLPMTSCSDNEPDNTVTVNLVNTKLIYNGDGEWADALNTEVHGIDCQGVTFSHTATASEWGSYWSGFCASRVTDVDDYTAENTWLDHQYASMSGGGVTGLGTPYLVGYWNSAEGENPASPSLGISMTDGSTFTVKSVYLNNTTYAFYTMLNGSSYSKKFADGDWMKASFYGVTANGTVVGPVDFYLADYRDGKHTLVKDWTMVDLSPLSAGSALKSIYLQMASSDSGQWGMNTPAYVALDRLTLNPGK
;
A
#
# COMPACT_ATOMS: atom_id res chain seq x y z
N MET A 1 -8.13 18.44 86.83
CA MET A 1 -8.05 18.85 85.41
C MET A 1 -8.96 17.91 84.63
N LYS A 2 -9.79 18.48 83.75
CA LYS A 2 -10.84 17.84 82.94
C LYS A 2 -10.31 16.59 82.20
N LEU A 3 -11.07 15.53 81.92
CA LEU A 3 -12.19 15.47 80.96
C LEU A 3 -12.87 14.07 81.02
N THR A 4 -14.16 14.04 80.71
CA THR A 4 -15.11 12.92 80.63
C THR A 4 -15.14 12.27 79.23
N VAL A 5 -16.06 11.29 79.03
CA VAL A 5 -16.61 10.70 77.77
C VAL A 5 -16.07 9.29 77.47
N LYS A 6 -16.77 8.16 77.75
CA LYS A 6 -18.08 7.59 77.34
C LYS A 6 -18.19 7.24 75.84
N ASN A 7 -18.19 5.92 75.57
CA ASN A 7 -18.74 5.16 74.43
C ASN A 7 -18.53 5.67 72.99
N LEU A 8 -17.93 4.85 72.12
CA LEU A 8 -18.44 4.68 70.74
C LEU A 8 -18.00 3.36 70.08
N ILE A 9 -18.96 2.43 70.05
CA ILE A 9 -19.37 1.53 68.95
C ILE A 9 -18.30 1.17 67.89
N LEU A 10 -17.87 -0.09 67.93
CA LEU A 10 -17.09 -0.76 66.88
C LEU A 10 -18.02 -1.08 65.69
N ILE A 11 -17.90 -0.35 64.59
CA ILE A 11 -18.63 -0.60 63.34
C ILE A 11 -17.83 -1.58 62.48
N CYS A 12 -18.45 -2.72 62.17
CA CYS A 12 -18.03 -3.66 61.13
C CYS A 12 -17.96 -2.95 59.77
N GLY A 13 -16.76 -2.73 59.24
CA GLY A 13 -16.53 -2.40 57.83
C GLY A 13 -16.31 -3.68 57.03
N LEU A 14 -17.37 -4.18 56.38
CA LEU A 14 -17.28 -5.23 55.37
C LEU A 14 -16.55 -4.65 54.15
N LEU A 15 -15.28 -5.01 53.96
CA LEU A 15 -14.56 -4.73 52.71
C LEU A 15 -15.10 -5.66 51.62
N ALA A 16 -16.01 -5.13 50.80
CA ALA A 16 -16.38 -5.76 49.54
C ALA A 16 -15.19 -5.70 48.59
N VAL A 17 -14.49 -6.82 48.44
CA VAL A 17 -13.49 -7.00 47.38
C VAL A 17 -14.27 -7.14 46.07
N LEU A 18 -14.36 -6.05 45.31
CA LEU A 18 -14.83 -6.11 43.93
C LEU A 18 -13.78 -6.89 43.12
N PRO A 19 -14.14 -7.99 42.43
CA PRO A 19 -13.24 -8.58 41.46
C PRO A 19 -13.05 -7.54 40.35
N MET A 20 -11.85 -6.99 40.23
CA MET A 20 -11.46 -6.28 39.03
C MET A 20 -11.41 -7.32 37.92
N THR A 21 -12.48 -7.41 37.13
CA THR A 21 -12.49 -8.14 35.89
C THR A 21 -11.53 -7.39 34.97
N SER A 22 -10.29 -7.86 34.88
CA SER A 22 -9.43 -7.58 33.75
C SER A 22 -10.23 -7.93 32.51
N CYS A 23 -10.69 -6.94 31.75
CA CYS A 23 -11.12 -7.17 30.39
C CYS A 23 -9.89 -7.73 29.67
N SER A 24 -9.78 -9.05 29.58
CA SER A 24 -8.99 -9.64 28.53
C SER A 24 -9.67 -9.21 27.24
N ASP A 25 -9.05 -8.31 26.49
CA ASP A 25 -9.43 -7.98 25.13
C ASP A 25 -9.28 -9.25 24.27
N ASN A 26 -10.20 -10.18 24.43
CA ASN A 26 -10.43 -11.32 23.56
C ASN A 26 -11.43 -10.89 22.48
N GLU A 27 -11.22 -9.72 21.90
CA GLU A 27 -11.81 -9.45 20.59
C GLU A 27 -11.19 -10.46 19.63
N PRO A 28 -11.98 -11.25 18.88
CA PRO A 28 -11.44 -12.16 17.90
C PRO A 28 -10.52 -11.38 16.96
N ASP A 29 -9.35 -11.95 16.67
CA ASP A 29 -8.42 -11.35 15.73
C ASP A 29 -9.02 -11.42 14.33
N ASN A 30 -9.68 -10.33 13.94
CA ASN A 30 -10.30 -10.16 12.63
C ASN A 30 -9.28 -9.68 11.59
N THR A 31 -7.97 -9.86 11.82
CA THR A 31 -6.93 -9.50 10.85
C THR A 31 -7.17 -10.17 9.52
N VAL A 32 -7.22 -9.36 8.47
CA VAL A 32 -7.18 -9.79 7.07
C VAL A 32 -5.82 -9.46 6.51
N THR A 33 -5.08 -10.49 6.09
CA THR A 33 -3.97 -10.35 5.15
C THR A 33 -4.48 -10.72 3.77
N VAL A 34 -4.59 -9.73 2.89
CA VAL A 34 -5.03 -9.90 1.51
C VAL A 34 -4.09 -10.86 0.79
N ASN A 35 -4.66 -11.86 0.14
CA ASN A 35 -3.94 -12.81 -0.70
C ASN A 35 -4.74 -13.03 -1.98
N LEU A 36 -4.18 -12.55 -3.11
CA LEU A 36 -4.86 -12.54 -4.41
C LEU A 36 -5.24 -13.93 -4.93
N VAL A 37 -4.70 -15.03 -4.39
CA VAL A 37 -5.18 -16.38 -4.72
C VAL A 37 -6.64 -16.61 -4.31
N ASN A 38 -7.17 -15.78 -3.40
CA ASN A 38 -8.56 -15.82 -2.93
C ASN A 38 -9.53 -15.03 -3.81
N THR A 39 -9.07 -14.44 -4.92
CA THR A 39 -9.93 -13.81 -5.93
C THR A 39 -9.79 -14.53 -7.27
N LYS A 40 -10.88 -14.59 -8.04
CA LYS A 40 -10.92 -15.30 -9.33
C LYS A 40 -10.46 -14.37 -10.45
N LEU A 41 -9.16 -14.13 -10.50
CA LEU A 41 -8.53 -13.35 -11.57
C LEU A 41 -8.12 -14.26 -12.73
N ILE A 42 -8.37 -13.79 -13.95
CA ILE A 42 -7.95 -14.46 -15.19
C ILE A 42 -6.65 -13.81 -15.65
N TYR A 43 -5.64 -14.61 -15.95
CA TYR A 43 -4.36 -14.13 -16.45
C TYR A 43 -4.16 -14.56 -17.90
N ASN A 44 -3.53 -13.71 -18.72
CA ASN A 44 -3.12 -14.05 -20.08
C ASN A 44 -1.92 -15.02 -20.07
N GLY A 45 -1.39 -15.33 -21.26
CA GLY A 45 -0.26 -16.25 -21.44
C GLY A 45 1.00 -15.81 -20.71
N ASP A 46 1.20 -14.49 -20.57
CA ASP A 46 2.38 -13.88 -19.96
C ASP A 46 2.23 -13.72 -18.43
N GLY A 47 1.02 -13.94 -17.91
CA GLY A 47 0.73 -13.84 -16.48
C GLY A 47 0.24 -12.48 -16.02
N GLU A 48 -0.18 -11.62 -16.95
CA GLU A 48 -0.80 -10.33 -16.67
C GLU A 48 -2.31 -10.52 -16.49
N TRP A 49 -2.95 -9.67 -15.68
CA TRP A 49 -4.40 -9.72 -15.54
C TRP A 49 -5.10 -9.39 -16.86
N ALA A 50 -5.97 -10.29 -17.32
CA ALA A 50 -6.61 -10.20 -18.63
C ALA A 50 -7.54 -8.98 -18.78
N ASP A 51 -8.04 -8.43 -17.66
CA ASP A 51 -8.91 -7.26 -17.65
C ASP A 51 -8.15 -5.93 -17.44
N ALA A 52 -6.81 -5.93 -17.46
CA ALA A 52 -6.00 -4.72 -17.22
C ALA A 52 -6.30 -3.53 -18.16
N LEU A 53 -6.88 -3.79 -19.34
CA LEU A 53 -7.30 -2.77 -20.31
C LEU A 53 -8.82 -2.79 -20.56
N ASN A 54 -9.59 -3.49 -19.73
CA ASN A 54 -11.04 -3.56 -19.84
C ASN A 54 -11.68 -2.31 -19.20
N THR A 55 -12.28 -1.45 -20.02
CA THR A 55 -12.87 -0.17 -19.57
C THR A 55 -14.07 -0.32 -18.64
N GLU A 56 -14.68 -1.50 -18.59
CA GLU A 56 -15.83 -1.79 -17.71
C GLU A 56 -15.41 -2.27 -16.31
N VAL A 57 -14.10 -2.41 -16.07
CA VAL A 57 -13.55 -2.86 -14.79
C VAL A 57 -12.92 -1.67 -14.07
N HIS A 58 -13.33 -1.46 -12.82
CA HIS A 58 -12.94 -0.28 -12.02
C HIS A 58 -12.18 -0.62 -10.73
N GLY A 59 -11.89 -1.90 -10.50
CA GLY A 59 -11.11 -2.32 -9.36
C GLY A 59 -10.97 -3.83 -9.26
N ILE A 60 -10.14 -4.24 -8.31
CA ILE A 60 -9.94 -5.63 -7.92
C ILE A 60 -10.46 -5.77 -6.49
N ASP A 61 -11.47 -6.61 -6.31
CA ASP A 61 -11.97 -7.01 -5.00
C ASP A 61 -11.30 -8.31 -4.55
N CYS A 62 -10.74 -8.30 -3.34
CA CYS A 62 -10.16 -9.48 -2.72
C CYS A 62 -10.37 -9.44 -1.20
N GLN A 63 -11.04 -10.46 -0.66
CA GLN A 63 -11.26 -10.60 0.79
C GLN A 63 -11.88 -9.36 1.46
N GLY A 64 -12.80 -8.69 0.78
CA GLY A 64 -13.49 -7.50 1.28
C GLY A 64 -12.70 -6.19 1.14
N VAL A 65 -11.56 -6.21 0.46
CA VAL A 65 -10.76 -5.04 0.13
C VAL A 65 -10.84 -4.78 -1.37
N THR A 66 -11.10 -3.53 -1.74
CA THR A 66 -11.12 -3.05 -3.11
C THR A 66 -9.85 -2.26 -3.39
N PHE A 67 -9.16 -2.61 -4.46
CA PHE A 67 -8.04 -1.86 -5.03
C PHE A 67 -8.54 -1.18 -6.30
N SER A 68 -8.40 0.14 -6.41
CA SER A 68 -8.88 0.90 -7.58
C SER A 68 -8.17 0.49 -8.86
N HIS A 69 -8.90 0.51 -9.97
CA HIS A 69 -8.36 0.31 -11.31
C HIS A 69 -9.08 1.24 -12.27
N THR A 70 -8.39 1.71 -13.30
CA THR A 70 -9.02 2.44 -14.39
C THR A 70 -8.32 2.10 -15.69
N ALA A 71 -9.06 1.57 -16.65
CA ALA A 71 -8.63 1.45 -18.02
C ALA A 71 -9.30 2.53 -18.89
N THR A 72 -8.56 3.08 -19.83
CA THR A 72 -9.04 4.05 -20.82
C THR A 72 -8.67 3.55 -22.21
N ALA A 73 -9.65 3.53 -23.10
CA ALA A 73 -9.46 3.26 -24.51
C ALA A 73 -9.68 4.53 -25.33
N SER A 74 -8.79 4.80 -26.28
CA SER A 74 -8.87 5.94 -27.20
C SER A 74 -8.45 5.52 -28.61
N GLU A 75 -8.64 6.41 -29.58
CA GLU A 75 -8.15 6.22 -30.96
C GLU A 75 -6.62 6.11 -31.04
N TRP A 76 -5.90 6.56 -30.01
CA TRP A 76 -4.43 6.55 -29.91
C TRP A 76 -3.88 5.36 -29.12
N GLY A 77 -4.75 4.46 -28.66
CA GLY A 77 -4.40 3.30 -27.85
C GLY A 77 -5.15 3.23 -26.53
N SER A 78 -4.87 2.16 -25.79
CA SER A 78 -5.43 1.92 -24.46
C SER A 78 -4.34 1.99 -23.40
N TYR A 79 -4.68 2.54 -22.25
CA TYR A 79 -3.79 2.63 -21.10
C TYR A 79 -4.59 2.43 -19.82
N TRP A 80 -3.90 2.19 -18.73
CA TRP A 80 -4.51 2.00 -17.42
C TRP A 80 -3.85 2.89 -16.38
N SER A 81 -4.44 3.00 -15.20
CA SER A 81 -3.81 3.47 -13.97
C SER A 81 -4.47 2.78 -12.78
N GLY A 82 -3.86 2.89 -11.61
CA GLY A 82 -4.31 2.22 -10.40
C GLY A 82 -3.64 0.88 -10.20
N PHE A 83 -4.36 -0.13 -9.76
CA PHE A 83 -3.82 -1.45 -9.45
C PHE A 83 -4.18 -2.45 -10.55
N CYS A 84 -3.21 -3.28 -10.93
CA CYS A 84 -3.36 -4.40 -11.83
C CYS A 84 -2.79 -5.65 -11.15
N ALA A 85 -3.48 -6.78 -11.22
CA ALA A 85 -2.92 -8.03 -10.73
C ALA A 85 -1.90 -8.60 -11.73
N SER A 86 -0.86 -9.23 -11.20
CA SER A 86 0.17 -9.85 -12.00
C SER A 86 0.68 -11.11 -11.33
N ARG A 87 1.12 -12.06 -12.15
CA ARG A 87 1.95 -13.20 -11.75
C ARG A 87 3.15 -13.35 -12.71
N VAL A 88 3.50 -12.28 -13.42
CA VAL A 88 4.60 -12.27 -14.39
C VAL A 88 5.91 -12.64 -13.69
N THR A 89 6.65 -13.57 -14.30
CA THR A 89 7.94 -14.08 -13.83
C THR A 89 9.13 -13.52 -14.58
N ASP A 90 8.88 -12.87 -15.72
CA ASP A 90 9.90 -12.22 -16.53
C ASP A 90 10.48 -11.02 -15.78
N VAL A 91 11.79 -11.04 -15.54
CA VAL A 91 12.54 -10.01 -14.82
C VAL A 91 13.72 -9.49 -15.63
N ASP A 92 13.68 -9.71 -16.94
CA ASP A 92 14.74 -9.29 -17.86
C ASP A 92 14.82 -7.75 -17.97
N ASP A 93 15.99 -7.28 -18.40
CA ASP A 93 16.25 -5.86 -18.63
C ASP A 93 15.97 -5.50 -20.09
N TYR A 94 14.94 -4.69 -20.32
CA TYR A 94 14.51 -4.22 -21.64
C TYR A 94 14.96 -2.78 -21.95
N THR A 95 15.96 -2.28 -21.23
CA THR A 95 16.46 -0.91 -21.42
C THR A 95 17.07 -0.69 -22.80
N ALA A 96 17.73 -1.70 -23.37
CA ALA A 96 18.36 -1.59 -24.68
C ALA A 96 17.32 -1.60 -25.82
N GLU A 97 16.25 -2.37 -25.66
CA GLU A 97 15.14 -2.54 -26.60
C GLU A 97 14.15 -1.37 -26.53
N ASN A 98 14.06 -0.70 -25.37
CA ASN A 98 13.13 0.40 -25.10
C ASN A 98 11.65 -0.02 -25.28
N THR A 99 11.31 -1.24 -24.87
CA THR A 99 9.97 -1.85 -24.96
C THR A 99 9.28 -1.97 -23.60
N TRP A 100 9.69 -1.19 -22.59
CA TRP A 100 9.21 -1.34 -21.20
C TRP A 100 7.69 -1.33 -21.02
N LEU A 101 6.93 -0.67 -21.89
CA LEU A 101 5.47 -0.68 -21.82
C LEU A 101 4.87 -2.06 -22.11
N ASP A 102 5.57 -2.91 -22.85
CA ASP A 102 5.18 -4.30 -23.10
C ASP A 102 5.52 -5.22 -21.91
N HIS A 103 6.37 -4.76 -20.97
CA HIS A 103 6.88 -5.54 -19.83
C HIS A 103 6.58 -4.87 -18.47
N GLN A 104 5.56 -4.00 -18.42
CA GLN A 104 5.30 -3.10 -17.27
C GLN A 104 4.67 -3.78 -16.03
N TYR A 105 4.37 -5.07 -16.08
CA TYR A 105 3.60 -5.78 -15.06
C TYR A 105 4.45 -6.65 -14.13
N ALA A 106 5.77 -6.65 -14.25
CA ALA A 106 6.65 -7.50 -13.46
C ALA A 106 7.16 -6.82 -12.18
N SER A 107 7.18 -7.53 -11.05
CA SER A 107 7.97 -7.17 -9.87
C SER A 107 9.40 -7.68 -10.01
N MET A 108 10.37 -7.02 -9.35
CA MET A 108 11.76 -7.49 -9.35
C MET A 108 11.96 -8.87 -8.69
N SER A 109 10.94 -9.40 -8.00
CA SER A 109 10.95 -10.77 -7.47
C SER A 109 10.33 -11.81 -8.41
N GLY A 110 9.76 -11.40 -9.57
CA GLY A 110 9.09 -12.30 -10.52
C GLY A 110 7.85 -13.02 -9.96
N GLY A 111 7.25 -12.47 -8.91
CA GLY A 111 6.19 -13.12 -8.14
C GLY A 111 5.87 -12.36 -6.86
N GLY A 112 4.78 -12.75 -6.21
CA GLY A 112 4.38 -12.26 -4.89
C GLY A 112 5.30 -12.76 -3.77
N VAL A 113 5.00 -12.34 -2.53
CA VAL A 113 5.78 -12.65 -1.32
C VAL A 113 5.90 -14.16 -1.10
N THR A 114 4.95 -14.95 -1.59
CA THR A 114 4.97 -16.42 -1.51
C THR A 114 5.90 -17.11 -2.49
N GLY A 115 6.47 -16.38 -3.45
CA GLY A 115 7.46 -16.90 -4.38
C GLY A 115 7.11 -16.66 -5.85
N LEU A 116 8.00 -17.16 -6.71
CA LEU A 116 7.96 -17.01 -8.16
C LEU A 116 6.59 -17.40 -8.74
N GLY A 117 6.05 -16.54 -9.60
CA GLY A 117 4.79 -16.79 -10.30
C GLY A 117 3.54 -16.80 -9.40
N THR A 118 3.68 -16.46 -8.12
CA THR A 118 2.51 -16.24 -7.26
C THR A 118 1.94 -14.84 -7.49
N PRO A 119 0.61 -14.64 -7.40
CA PRO A 119 -0.01 -13.33 -7.66
C PRO A 119 0.45 -12.20 -6.73
N TYR A 120 0.54 -10.99 -7.28
CA TYR A 120 0.80 -9.71 -6.59
C TYR A 120 0.07 -8.57 -7.33
N LEU A 121 0.12 -7.36 -6.78
CA LEU A 121 -0.37 -6.15 -7.44
C LEU A 121 0.79 -5.34 -8.02
N VAL A 122 0.60 -4.81 -9.21
CA VAL A 122 1.35 -3.67 -9.75
C VAL A 122 0.48 -2.44 -9.62
N GLY A 123 0.99 -1.41 -8.96
CA GLY A 123 0.40 -0.08 -8.91
C GLY A 123 1.06 0.82 -9.94
N TYR A 124 0.25 1.43 -10.82
CA TYR A 124 0.64 2.55 -11.67
C TYR A 124 -0.04 3.83 -11.18
N TRP A 125 0.74 4.71 -10.58
CA TRP A 125 0.26 6.00 -10.08
C TRP A 125 0.08 6.99 -11.23
N ASN A 126 -1.11 7.59 -11.33
CA ASN A 126 -1.34 8.71 -12.24
C ASN A 126 -0.68 9.97 -11.68
N SER A 127 0.53 10.27 -12.11
CA SER A 127 1.32 11.41 -11.62
C SER A 127 0.74 12.80 -11.96
N ALA A 128 -0.35 12.87 -12.74
CA ALA A 128 -1.09 14.11 -12.98
C ALA A 128 -2.15 14.40 -11.91
N GLU A 129 -2.41 13.48 -10.98
CA GLU A 129 -3.33 13.73 -9.87
C GLU A 129 -2.74 14.71 -8.85
N GLY A 130 -3.60 15.52 -8.22
CA GLY A 130 -3.16 16.49 -7.19
C GLY A 130 -2.83 15.82 -5.85
N GLU A 131 -2.37 16.61 -4.87
CA GLU A 131 -1.94 16.11 -3.54
C GLU A 131 -3.05 15.39 -2.75
N ASN A 132 -4.31 15.82 -2.92
CA ASN A 132 -5.48 15.26 -2.24
C ASN A 132 -6.58 14.94 -3.28
N PRO A 133 -6.40 13.90 -4.10
CA PRO A 133 -7.33 13.59 -5.17
C PRO A 133 -8.65 13.06 -4.60
N ALA A 134 -9.78 13.49 -5.18
CA ALA A 134 -11.10 12.96 -4.81
C ALA A 134 -11.25 11.47 -5.21
N SER A 135 -10.57 11.07 -6.28
CA SER A 135 -10.50 9.70 -6.80
C SER A 135 -9.03 9.36 -7.07
N PRO A 136 -8.27 8.90 -6.06
CA PRO A 136 -6.87 8.52 -6.25
C PRO A 136 -6.76 7.34 -7.22
N SER A 137 -5.80 7.39 -8.13
CA SER A 137 -5.49 6.28 -9.02
C SER A 137 -5.12 5.01 -8.23
N LEU A 138 -4.28 5.14 -7.19
CA LEU A 138 -3.90 4.07 -6.26
C LEU A 138 -4.66 4.15 -4.92
N GLY A 139 -5.98 4.05 -4.98
CA GLY A 139 -6.88 3.98 -3.82
C GLY A 139 -7.16 2.55 -3.35
N ILE A 140 -7.27 2.38 -2.03
CA ILE A 140 -7.63 1.11 -1.39
C ILE A 140 -8.69 1.39 -0.31
N SER A 141 -9.78 0.63 -0.32
CA SER A 141 -10.87 0.75 0.65
C SER A 141 -11.53 -0.60 0.93
N MET A 142 -12.38 -0.65 1.95
CA MET A 142 -13.26 -1.82 2.15
C MET A 142 -14.36 -1.82 1.09
N THR A 143 -14.71 -3.00 0.56
CA THR A 143 -15.74 -3.16 -0.48
C THR A 143 -17.13 -2.75 0.00
N ASP A 144 -17.42 -2.95 1.28
CA ASP A 144 -18.69 -2.56 1.91
C ASP A 144 -18.71 -1.10 2.40
N GLY A 145 -17.62 -0.35 2.20
CA GLY A 145 -17.46 1.03 2.66
C GLY A 145 -17.23 1.18 4.17
N SER A 146 -17.02 0.09 4.90
CA SER A 146 -16.66 0.13 6.32
C SER A 146 -15.28 0.77 6.53
N THR A 147 -15.05 1.26 7.76
CA THR A 147 -13.72 1.74 8.16
C THR A 147 -12.82 0.57 8.55
N PHE A 148 -11.51 0.76 8.59
CA PHE A 148 -10.53 -0.26 8.99
C PHE A 148 -9.34 0.36 9.70
N THR A 149 -8.53 -0.47 10.37
CA THR A 149 -7.18 -0.09 10.82
C THR A 149 -6.16 -0.85 9.99
N VAL A 150 -5.14 -0.17 9.47
CA VAL A 150 -4.12 -0.78 8.62
C VAL A 150 -2.90 -1.16 9.46
N LYS A 151 -2.25 -2.29 9.15
CA LYS A 151 -1.04 -2.77 9.84
C LYS A 151 0.19 -2.65 8.97
N SER A 152 0.19 -3.28 7.80
CA SER A 152 1.39 -3.36 6.97
C SER A 152 1.06 -3.71 5.52
N VAL A 153 2.06 -3.52 4.66
CA VAL A 153 2.05 -4.01 3.28
C VAL A 153 3.48 -4.33 2.85
N TYR A 154 3.67 -5.21 1.88
CA TYR A 154 4.99 -5.42 1.28
C TYR A 154 5.11 -4.59 0.01
N LEU A 155 6.25 -3.92 -0.15
CA LEU A 155 6.61 -3.18 -1.36
C LEU A 155 7.84 -3.78 -2.04
N ASN A 156 7.86 -3.65 -3.37
CA ASN A 156 9.01 -3.92 -4.21
C ASN A 156 9.00 -2.97 -5.42
N ASN A 157 10.14 -2.75 -6.07
CA ASN A 157 10.15 -2.13 -7.39
C ASN A 157 9.53 -3.08 -8.43
N THR A 158 8.89 -2.48 -9.43
CA THR A 158 8.67 -3.17 -10.70
C THR A 158 9.97 -3.25 -11.48
N THR A 159 10.07 -4.18 -12.42
CA THR A 159 11.24 -4.27 -13.33
C THR A 159 11.44 -2.96 -14.07
N TYR A 160 10.35 -2.38 -14.59
CA TYR A 160 10.39 -1.11 -15.33
C TYR A 160 10.98 0.03 -14.49
N ALA A 161 10.47 0.27 -13.27
CA ALA A 161 11.01 1.32 -12.41
C ALA A 161 12.46 1.02 -11.98
N PHE A 162 12.76 -0.23 -11.62
CA PHE A 162 14.08 -0.67 -11.17
C PHE A 162 15.16 -0.42 -12.22
N TYR A 163 14.98 -0.95 -13.43
CA TYR A 163 15.98 -0.83 -14.49
C TYR A 163 16.07 0.59 -15.03
N THR A 164 14.96 1.33 -15.06
CA THR A 164 15.02 2.76 -15.41
C THR A 164 15.87 3.55 -14.43
N MET A 165 15.74 3.30 -13.11
CA MET A 165 16.63 3.94 -12.12
C MET A 165 18.08 3.46 -12.27
N LEU A 166 18.30 2.17 -12.56
CA LEU A 166 19.63 1.57 -12.65
C LEU A 166 20.42 2.03 -13.89
N ASN A 167 19.75 2.12 -15.03
CA ASN A 167 20.37 2.29 -16.36
C ASN A 167 19.98 3.60 -17.05
N GLY A 168 18.89 4.25 -16.62
CA GLY A 168 18.28 5.37 -17.33
C GLY A 168 17.40 4.89 -18.49
N SER A 169 16.78 5.84 -19.17
CA SER A 169 16.01 5.62 -20.39
C SER A 169 16.15 6.82 -21.33
N SER A 170 15.41 6.83 -22.43
CA SER A 170 15.31 8.03 -23.29
C SER A 170 14.60 9.21 -22.61
N TYR A 171 13.89 8.97 -21.50
CA TYR A 171 13.06 9.97 -20.82
C TYR A 171 13.47 10.24 -19.36
N SER A 172 14.20 9.30 -18.75
CA SER A 172 14.57 9.33 -17.33
C SER A 172 16.08 9.18 -17.20
N LYS A 173 16.68 9.87 -16.23
CA LYS A 173 18.12 9.75 -15.99
C LYS A 173 18.41 8.49 -15.19
N LYS A 174 19.61 7.95 -15.37
CA LYS A 174 20.19 6.97 -14.43
C LYS A 174 20.38 7.63 -13.06
N PHE A 175 20.03 6.92 -12.00
CA PHE A 175 20.23 7.39 -10.63
C PHE A 175 21.72 7.40 -10.24
N ALA A 176 22.11 8.46 -9.54
CA ALA A 176 23.44 8.72 -9.01
C ALA A 176 23.31 9.30 -7.58
N ASP A 177 24.45 9.67 -6.98
CA ASP A 177 24.49 10.24 -5.63
C ASP A 177 23.48 11.38 -5.45
N GLY A 178 22.66 11.26 -4.40
CA GLY A 178 21.58 12.20 -4.09
C GLY A 178 20.21 11.83 -4.66
N ASP A 179 20.12 10.84 -5.55
CA ASP A 179 18.84 10.42 -6.12
C ASP A 179 18.02 9.54 -5.20
N TRP A 180 16.71 9.53 -5.41
CA TRP A 180 15.77 8.74 -4.63
C TRP A 180 14.44 8.59 -5.36
N MET A 181 13.73 7.51 -5.05
CA MET A 181 12.33 7.31 -5.42
C MET A 181 11.60 6.75 -4.21
N LYS A 182 10.40 7.27 -3.91
CA LYS A 182 9.60 6.83 -2.77
C LYS A 182 8.15 6.62 -3.13
N ALA A 183 7.50 5.72 -2.39
CA ALA A 183 6.06 5.59 -2.28
C ALA A 183 5.62 6.16 -0.92
N SER A 184 4.55 6.95 -0.93
CA SER A 184 3.99 7.62 0.24
C SER A 184 2.55 7.16 0.42
N PHE A 185 2.26 6.53 1.56
CA PHE A 185 0.90 6.10 1.92
C PHE A 185 0.22 7.17 2.76
N TYR A 186 -1.00 7.51 2.38
CA TYR A 186 -1.87 8.41 3.10
C TYR A 186 -3.13 7.68 3.54
N GLY A 187 -3.60 7.95 4.75
CA GLY A 187 -4.90 7.48 5.23
C GLY A 187 -5.96 8.56 5.12
N VAL A 188 -7.19 8.19 4.81
CA VAL A 188 -8.36 9.08 4.89
C VAL A 188 -9.25 8.58 6.01
N THR A 189 -9.46 9.39 7.03
CA THR A 189 -10.32 9.04 8.18
C THR A 189 -11.80 9.02 7.77
N ALA A 190 -12.67 8.50 8.64
CA ALA A 190 -14.12 8.50 8.44
C ALA A 190 -14.71 9.90 8.15
N ASN A 191 -14.09 10.96 8.68
CA ASN A 191 -14.52 12.34 8.50
C ASN A 191 -13.88 13.03 7.27
N GLY A 192 -13.12 12.29 6.45
CA GLY A 192 -12.45 12.83 5.26
C GLY A 192 -11.12 13.54 5.52
N THR A 193 -10.63 13.55 6.77
CA THR A 193 -9.29 14.10 7.09
C THR A 193 -8.20 13.16 6.58
N VAL A 194 -7.22 13.71 5.87
CA VAL A 194 -6.02 13.00 5.41
C VAL A 194 -4.97 12.95 6.53
N VAL A 195 -4.35 11.79 6.73
CA VAL A 195 -3.27 11.53 7.69
C VAL A 195 -2.08 10.83 7.01
N GLY A 196 -0.88 11.02 7.55
CA GLY A 196 0.38 10.55 6.96
C GLY A 196 1.24 11.70 6.41
N PRO A 197 2.19 11.43 5.49
CA PRO A 197 2.43 10.13 4.89
C PRO A 197 3.20 9.15 5.79
N VAL A 198 3.07 7.86 5.51
CA VAL A 198 4.14 6.87 5.77
C VAL A 198 4.95 6.73 4.49
N ASP A 199 6.22 7.12 4.54
CA ASP A 199 7.14 7.09 3.40
C ASP A 199 7.94 5.79 3.37
N PHE A 200 8.07 5.20 2.18
CA PHE A 200 9.00 4.11 1.89
C PHE A 200 9.84 4.43 0.66
N TYR A 201 11.17 4.37 0.80
CA TYR A 201 12.10 4.62 -0.30
C TYR A 201 12.35 3.33 -1.08
N LEU A 202 11.87 3.29 -2.32
CA LEU A 202 12.15 2.25 -3.31
C LEU A 202 13.58 2.36 -3.86
N ALA A 203 14.13 3.57 -3.84
CA ALA A 203 15.55 3.85 -4.01
C ALA A 203 15.98 5.01 -3.11
N ASP A 204 17.18 4.94 -2.53
CA ASP A 204 17.77 6.02 -1.73
C ASP A 204 19.30 6.03 -1.90
N TYR A 205 19.79 6.97 -2.71
CA TYR A 205 21.20 7.19 -3.01
C TYR A 205 21.74 8.45 -2.32
N ARG A 206 21.01 8.99 -1.33
CA ARG A 206 21.44 10.16 -0.55
C ARG A 206 22.41 9.74 0.54
N ASP A 207 23.21 10.70 1.02
CA ASP A 207 24.08 10.53 2.19
C ASP A 207 25.01 9.30 2.10
N GLY A 208 25.48 8.97 0.90
CA GLY A 208 26.37 7.84 0.64
C GLY A 208 25.69 6.46 0.63
N LYS A 209 24.36 6.39 0.69
CA LYS A 209 23.60 5.16 0.46
C LYS A 209 23.55 4.84 -1.04
N HIS A 210 23.25 3.59 -1.36
CA HIS A 210 22.98 3.11 -2.73
C HIS A 210 21.87 2.05 -2.72
N THR A 211 20.83 2.27 -1.92
CA THR A 211 19.73 1.30 -1.80
C THR A 211 18.88 1.37 -3.05
N LEU A 212 18.68 0.22 -3.70
CA LEU A 212 17.71 0.02 -4.78
C LEU A 212 16.95 -1.28 -4.47
N VAL A 213 15.69 -1.16 -4.08
CA VAL A 213 14.89 -2.29 -3.57
C VAL A 213 14.58 -3.26 -4.71
N LYS A 214 14.91 -4.54 -4.53
CA LYS A 214 14.57 -5.62 -5.48
C LYS A 214 13.82 -6.79 -4.84
N ASP A 215 13.78 -6.82 -3.51
CA ASP A 215 13.17 -7.86 -2.70
C ASP A 215 12.00 -7.27 -1.93
N TRP A 216 10.96 -8.09 -1.71
CA TRP A 216 9.78 -7.71 -0.94
C TRP A 216 10.15 -7.20 0.45
N THR A 217 9.85 -5.93 0.72
CA THR A 217 10.15 -5.27 1.99
C THR A 217 8.85 -4.88 2.68
N MET A 218 8.66 -5.33 3.92
CA MET A 218 7.48 -4.98 4.71
C MET A 218 7.57 -3.52 5.17
N VAL A 219 6.48 -2.78 4.98
CA VAL A 219 6.28 -1.41 5.45
C VAL A 219 5.23 -1.44 6.55
N ASP A 220 5.56 -0.88 7.71
CA ASP A 220 4.61 -0.65 8.80
C ASP A 220 3.72 0.55 8.49
N LEU A 221 2.42 0.30 8.31
CA LEU A 221 1.40 1.31 8.03
C LEU A 221 0.57 1.67 9.28
N SER A 222 0.79 1.00 10.42
CA SER A 222 0.07 1.26 11.65
C SER A 222 0.07 2.73 12.11
N PRO A 223 1.11 3.57 11.82
CA PRO A 223 1.05 5.00 12.13
C PRO A 223 -0.14 5.74 11.50
N LEU A 224 -0.66 5.28 10.35
CA LEU A 224 -1.84 5.87 9.71
C LEU A 224 -3.11 5.65 10.53
N SER A 225 -3.16 4.62 11.37
CA SER A 225 -4.31 4.27 12.21
C SER A 225 -4.13 4.65 13.68
N ALA A 226 -3.08 5.40 14.04
CA ALA A 226 -2.78 5.72 15.43
C ALA A 226 -3.86 6.58 16.11
N GLY A 227 -4.56 7.43 15.35
CA GLY A 227 -5.58 8.34 15.89
C GLY A 227 -7.03 7.88 15.67
N SER A 228 -7.32 7.19 14.58
CA SER A 228 -8.68 6.78 14.21
C SER A 228 -8.67 5.71 13.10
N ALA A 229 -9.81 5.03 12.94
CA ALA A 229 -10.03 4.14 11.81
C ALA A 229 -10.12 4.93 10.50
N LEU A 230 -9.64 4.29 9.43
CA LEU A 230 -9.55 4.83 8.08
C LEU A 230 -10.75 4.36 7.25
N LYS A 231 -11.26 5.25 6.40
CA LYS A 231 -12.21 4.91 5.34
C LYS A 231 -11.51 4.40 4.08
N SER A 232 -10.31 4.92 3.80
CA SER A 232 -9.46 4.47 2.71
C SER A 232 -8.00 4.78 2.99
N ILE A 233 -7.12 4.14 2.22
CA ILE A 233 -5.73 4.57 2.04
C ILE A 233 -5.51 4.88 0.57
N TYR A 234 -4.56 5.76 0.26
CA TYR A 234 -4.07 5.93 -1.09
C TYR A 234 -2.56 6.09 -1.12
N LEU A 235 -1.97 5.76 -2.26
CA LEU A 235 -0.54 5.87 -2.50
C LEU A 235 -0.26 6.96 -3.52
N GLN A 236 0.78 7.74 -3.27
CA GLN A 236 1.41 8.61 -4.26
C GLN A 236 2.90 8.32 -4.32
N MET A 237 3.54 8.72 -5.41
CA MET A 237 4.97 8.49 -5.60
C MET A 237 5.70 9.82 -5.83
N ALA A 238 6.99 9.82 -5.54
CA ALA A 238 7.86 10.94 -5.86
C ALA A 238 9.26 10.45 -6.19
N SER A 239 9.96 11.18 -7.04
CA SER A 239 11.34 10.90 -7.46
C SER A 239 12.16 12.17 -7.54
N SER A 240 13.46 12.08 -7.25
CA SER A 240 14.43 13.14 -7.52
C SER A 240 14.58 13.43 -9.01
N ASP A 241 14.31 12.45 -9.87
CA ASP A 241 14.23 12.63 -11.32
C ASP A 241 12.82 13.12 -11.72
N SER A 242 12.60 14.42 -11.48
CA SER A 242 11.37 15.13 -11.81
C SER A 242 11.71 16.48 -12.47
N GLY A 243 10.85 16.92 -13.39
CA GLY A 243 10.98 18.20 -14.10
C GLY A 243 9.69 19.03 -14.08
N GLN A 244 9.61 20.02 -14.97
CA GLN A 244 8.44 20.89 -15.10
C GLN A 244 7.14 20.13 -15.39
N TRP A 245 7.23 18.98 -16.05
CA TRP A 245 6.09 18.17 -16.49
C TRP A 245 5.74 17.04 -15.52
N GLY A 246 6.37 17.02 -14.34
CA GLY A 246 6.18 15.99 -13.33
C GLY A 246 7.34 15.01 -13.26
N MET A 247 7.06 13.83 -12.72
CA MET A 247 8.03 12.77 -12.48
C MET A 247 8.47 12.14 -13.80
N ASN A 248 9.78 12.04 -14.04
CA ASN A 248 10.33 11.37 -15.23
C ASN A 248 10.51 9.86 -14.99
N THR A 249 10.81 9.46 -13.75
CA THR A 249 10.90 8.04 -13.38
C THR A 249 9.53 7.38 -13.53
N PRO A 250 9.44 6.14 -14.07
CA PRO A 250 8.18 5.43 -14.19
C PRO A 250 7.46 5.31 -12.84
N ALA A 251 6.20 5.75 -12.78
CA ALA A 251 5.38 5.81 -11.57
C ALA A 251 4.79 4.44 -11.17
N TYR A 252 5.63 3.40 -11.15
CA TYR A 252 5.23 2.02 -10.93
C TYR A 252 5.81 1.46 -9.63
N VAL A 253 5.01 0.69 -8.91
CA VAL A 253 5.39 0.01 -7.66
C VAL A 253 4.69 -1.34 -7.58
N ALA A 254 5.33 -2.35 -7.00
CA ALA A 254 4.69 -3.64 -6.72
C ALA A 254 4.27 -3.71 -5.24
N LEU A 255 3.08 -4.28 -4.99
CA LEU A 255 2.50 -4.45 -3.65
C LEU A 255 2.02 -5.89 -3.44
N ASP A 256 2.13 -6.39 -2.22
CA ASP A 256 1.52 -7.65 -1.82
C ASP A 256 1.22 -7.68 -0.30
N ARG A 257 0.34 -8.60 0.12
CA ARG A 257 0.04 -8.92 1.52
C ARG A 257 -0.35 -7.71 2.38
N LEU A 258 -1.19 -6.82 1.84
CA LEU A 258 -1.82 -5.77 2.64
C LEU A 258 -2.53 -6.42 3.84
N THR A 259 -2.18 -5.96 5.04
CA THR A 259 -2.70 -6.48 6.29
C THR A 259 -3.44 -5.37 7.04
N LEU A 260 -4.69 -5.64 7.41
CA LEU A 260 -5.59 -4.70 8.08
C LEU A 260 -6.57 -5.42 9.00
N ASN A 261 -7.24 -4.68 9.88
CA ASN A 261 -8.41 -5.16 10.61
C ASN A 261 -9.64 -4.39 10.09
N PRO A 262 -10.62 -5.06 9.50
CA PRO A 262 -11.91 -4.46 9.19
C PRO A 262 -12.58 -3.92 10.45
N GLY A 263 -13.25 -2.78 10.33
CA GLY A 263 -14.16 -2.27 11.34
C GLY A 263 -15.38 -3.16 11.46
N LYS A 264 -16.03 -3.08 12.62
CA LYS A 264 -17.32 -3.76 12.87
C LYS A 264 -18.47 -3.00 12.23
#